data_AF-A0A7Y5FI77-F1
#
_entry.id   AF-A0A7Y5FI77-F1
#
_cell.length_a   1.000
_cell.length_b   1.000
_cell.length_c   1.000
_cell.angle_alpha   90.00
_cell.angle_beta   90.00
_cell.angle_gamma   90.00
#
_symmetry.space_group_name_H-M   'P 1'
#
loop_
_entity.id
_entity.type
_entity.pdbx_description
1 polymer ?
#
loop_
_entity_poly.entity_id
_entity_poly.type
_entity_poly.pdbx_seq_one_letter_code
_entity_poly.pdbx_strand_id
1 'polypeptide(L)'
;MKKTERATLLLDHHKDTFQNILYHWRMRNRLFIYVLVLLAGMSLDTYSPDAMAHLFNGYVARLLDAPPDAAPLLDFKALGSVTWFLLLSLVISYYQRSISVDRQYRYIDQLEQQICTNMGDDLITREGKSYYSKTGAYKRGENSQRPWFIRFVGPMYTYFFPAVLVAFVCFKLYRQDWPPKEVTDLFNLLIGAVIVLYNGLYVQWVVSSRRPPAAKDAAVAP
;
A
#
# COMPACT_ATOMS: atom_id res chain seq x y z
N MET A 1 -15.77 31.25 -21.39
CA MET A 1 -15.96 30.94 -19.96
C MET A 1 -15.39 32.07 -19.14
N LYS A 2 -16.14 32.63 -18.17
CA LYS A 2 -15.62 33.70 -17.30
C LYS A 2 -14.54 33.11 -16.37
N LYS A 3 -13.52 33.88 -15.96
CA LYS A 3 -12.44 33.40 -15.07
C LYS A 3 -13.00 32.78 -13.77
N THR A 4 -14.07 33.37 -13.24
CA THR A 4 -14.78 32.89 -12.04
C THR A 4 -15.43 31.52 -12.25
N GLU A 5 -16.11 31.32 -13.36
CA GLU A 5 -16.75 30.05 -13.74
C GLU A 5 -15.73 28.92 -13.90
N ARG A 6 -14.55 29.22 -14.47
CA ARG A 6 -13.42 28.28 -14.53
C ARG A 6 -12.88 27.92 -13.16
N ALA A 7 -12.73 28.91 -12.28
CA ALA A 7 -12.24 28.67 -10.95
C ALA A 7 -13.23 27.83 -10.11
N THR A 8 -14.53 28.07 -10.24
CA THR A 8 -15.57 27.26 -9.58
C THR A 8 -15.52 25.80 -10.06
N LEU A 9 -15.46 25.56 -11.37
CA LEU A 9 -15.39 24.21 -11.92
C LEU A 9 -14.11 23.46 -11.45
N LEU A 10 -12.98 24.17 -11.39
CA LEU A 10 -11.73 23.60 -10.87
C LEU A 10 -11.82 23.30 -9.36
N LEU A 11 -12.52 24.14 -8.59
CA LEU A 11 -12.73 23.92 -7.15
C LEU A 11 -13.61 22.68 -6.89
N ASP A 12 -14.67 22.51 -7.66
CA ASP A 12 -15.53 21.33 -7.58
C ASP A 12 -14.73 20.06 -7.93
N HIS A 13 -13.96 20.12 -9.01
CA HIS A 13 -13.08 19.00 -9.40
C HIS A 13 -11.99 18.69 -8.38
N HIS A 14 -11.41 19.72 -7.73
CA HIS A 14 -10.46 19.55 -6.62
C HIS A 14 -11.11 18.81 -5.44
N LYS A 15 -12.32 19.21 -5.04
CA LYS A 15 -13.07 18.56 -3.96
C LYS A 15 -13.35 17.10 -4.27
N ASP A 16 -13.79 16.78 -5.48
CA ASP A 16 -14.07 15.40 -5.90
C ASP A 16 -12.78 14.55 -5.93
N THR A 17 -11.71 15.11 -6.47
CA THR A 17 -10.39 14.48 -6.48
C THR A 17 -9.90 14.20 -5.05
N PHE A 18 -10.11 15.13 -4.13
CA PHE A 18 -9.72 14.98 -2.73
C PHE A 18 -10.48 13.85 -2.04
N GLN A 19 -11.79 13.75 -2.27
CA GLN A 19 -12.58 12.62 -1.76
C GLN A 19 -12.09 11.28 -2.31
N ASN A 20 -11.72 11.23 -3.58
CA ASN A 20 -11.16 10.03 -4.20
C ASN A 20 -9.82 9.61 -3.57
N ILE A 21 -8.93 10.58 -3.30
CA ILE A 21 -7.68 10.34 -2.57
C ILE A 21 -7.96 9.76 -1.20
N LEU A 22 -8.88 10.36 -0.45
CA LEU A 22 -9.22 9.93 0.89
C LEU A 22 -9.77 8.49 0.91
N TYR A 23 -10.58 8.14 -0.09
CA TYR A 23 -11.07 6.78 -0.29
C TYR A 23 -9.91 5.78 -0.48
N HIS A 24 -9.01 6.04 -1.44
CA HIS A 24 -7.89 5.15 -1.69
C HIS A 24 -6.89 5.09 -0.53
N TRP A 25 -6.71 6.18 0.20
CA TRP A 25 -5.88 6.24 1.39
C TRP A 25 -6.41 5.33 2.51
N ARG A 26 -7.72 5.39 2.81
CA ARG A 26 -8.35 4.51 3.81
C ARG A 26 -8.25 3.04 3.39
N MET A 27 -8.51 2.74 2.12
CA MET A 27 -8.42 1.37 1.61
C MET A 27 -7.00 0.81 1.67
N ARG A 28 -5.99 1.61 1.31
CA ARG A 28 -4.58 1.25 1.46
C ARG A 28 -4.23 0.92 2.91
N ASN A 29 -4.70 1.71 3.87
CA ASN A 29 -4.42 1.47 5.29
C ASN A 29 -5.11 0.20 5.82
N ARG A 30 -6.34 -0.10 5.36
CA ARG A 30 -7.01 -1.37 5.68
C ARG A 30 -6.25 -2.56 5.11
N LEU A 31 -5.83 -2.48 3.84
CA LEU A 31 -5.03 -3.53 3.20
C LEU A 31 -3.70 -3.75 3.93
N PHE A 32 -3.04 -2.69 4.39
CA PHE A 32 -1.83 -2.81 5.20
C PHE A 32 -2.06 -3.63 6.47
N ILE A 33 -3.14 -3.34 7.20
CA ILE A 33 -3.51 -4.09 8.40
C ILE A 33 -3.81 -5.55 8.04
N TYR A 34 -4.55 -5.81 6.96
CA TYR A 34 -4.85 -7.18 6.52
C TYR A 34 -3.60 -7.96 6.16
N VAL A 35 -2.64 -7.33 5.47
CA VAL A 35 -1.34 -7.97 5.19
C VAL A 35 -0.61 -8.25 6.50
N LEU A 36 -0.54 -7.32 7.46
CA LEU A 36 0.12 -7.57 8.74
C LEU A 36 -0.50 -8.73 9.52
N VAL A 37 -1.83 -8.79 9.60
CA VAL A 37 -2.55 -9.89 10.26
C VAL A 37 -2.26 -11.22 9.56
N LEU A 38 -2.26 -11.22 8.22
CA LEU A 38 -1.95 -12.42 7.44
C LEU A 38 -0.49 -12.87 7.65
N LEU A 39 0.46 -11.94 7.64
CA LEU A 39 1.87 -12.23 7.91
C LEU A 39 2.07 -12.79 9.33
N ALA A 40 1.37 -12.24 10.32
CA ALA A 40 1.39 -12.76 11.69
C ALA A 40 0.83 -14.20 11.74
N GLY A 41 -0.30 -14.46 11.08
CA GLY A 41 -0.86 -15.81 10.96
C GLY A 41 0.10 -16.79 10.27
N MET A 42 0.70 -16.38 9.15
CA MET A 42 1.71 -17.17 8.45
C MET A 42 2.98 -17.39 9.27
N SER A 43 3.33 -16.46 10.17
CA SER A 43 4.45 -16.60 11.11
C SER A 43 4.15 -17.67 12.16
N LEU A 44 2.96 -17.62 12.76
CA LEU A 44 2.52 -18.61 13.75
C LEU A 44 2.55 -20.03 13.17
N ASP A 45 2.00 -20.19 11.96
CA ASP A 45 2.05 -21.43 11.19
C ASP A 45 3.50 -21.93 10.98
N THR A 46 4.46 -21.02 10.75
CA THR A 46 5.87 -21.37 10.54
C THR A 46 6.59 -21.84 11.83
N TYR A 47 6.16 -21.38 13.01
CA TYR A 47 6.76 -21.75 14.29
C TYR A 47 6.03 -22.88 15.02
N SER A 48 4.75 -23.08 14.72
CA SER A 48 3.93 -24.11 15.32
C SER A 48 3.05 -24.77 14.24
N PRO A 49 3.62 -25.69 13.44
CA PRO A 49 2.99 -26.28 12.25
C PRO A 49 1.62 -26.93 12.50
N ASP A 50 1.32 -27.32 13.73
CA ASP A 50 0.04 -27.98 14.08
C ASP A 50 -0.92 -27.07 14.85
N ALA A 51 -0.49 -25.91 15.36
CA ALA A 51 -1.36 -25.08 16.20
C ALA A 51 -2.56 -24.54 15.40
N MET A 52 -2.32 -24.06 14.18
CA MET A 52 -3.40 -23.60 13.31
C MET A 52 -4.30 -24.77 12.89
N ALA A 53 -3.72 -25.94 12.61
CA ALA A 53 -4.47 -27.14 12.30
C ALA A 53 -5.41 -27.56 13.43
N HIS A 54 -4.92 -27.59 14.66
CA HIS A 54 -5.71 -27.93 15.85
C HIS A 54 -6.79 -26.89 16.16
N LEU A 55 -6.49 -25.59 16.03
CA LEU A 55 -7.47 -24.52 16.29
C LEU A 55 -8.64 -24.57 15.29
N PHE A 56 -8.34 -24.70 13.99
CA PHE A 56 -9.36 -24.75 12.96
C PHE A 56 -10.15 -26.07 12.98
N ASN A 57 -9.48 -27.22 13.12
CA ASN A 57 -10.18 -28.50 13.26
C ASN A 57 -11.05 -28.52 14.52
N GLY A 58 -10.57 -27.99 15.64
CA GLY A 58 -11.36 -27.87 16.87
C GLY A 58 -12.56 -26.93 16.74
N TYR A 59 -12.42 -25.85 15.97
CA TYR A 59 -13.53 -24.94 15.68
C TYR A 59 -14.58 -25.58 14.76
N VAL A 60 -14.16 -26.23 13.68
CA VAL A 60 -15.05 -26.92 12.73
C VAL A 60 -15.76 -28.09 13.40
N ALA A 61 -15.05 -28.88 14.22
CA ALA A 61 -15.65 -29.99 14.97
C ALA A 61 -16.76 -29.49 15.91
N ARG A 62 -16.56 -28.35 16.58
CA ARG A 62 -17.60 -27.70 17.40
C ARG A 62 -18.76 -27.16 16.59
N LEU A 63 -18.52 -26.66 15.37
CA LEU A 63 -19.58 -26.14 14.50
C LEU A 63 -20.46 -27.27 13.93
N LEU A 64 -19.88 -28.46 13.75
CA LEU A 64 -20.53 -29.63 13.13
C LEU A 64 -20.97 -30.70 14.16
N ASP A 65 -20.81 -30.44 15.47
CA ASP A 65 -21.00 -31.43 16.55
C ASP A 65 -20.28 -32.77 16.27
N ALA A 66 -19.10 -32.69 15.67
CA ALA A 66 -18.31 -33.87 15.34
C ALA A 66 -17.68 -34.47 16.60
N PRO A 67 -17.55 -35.82 16.68
CA PRO A 67 -16.87 -36.46 17.80
C PRO A 67 -15.42 -35.97 17.93
N PRO A 68 -14.87 -35.90 19.15
CA PRO A 68 -13.52 -35.38 19.40
C PRO A 68 -12.40 -36.18 18.72
N ASP A 69 -12.67 -37.44 18.32
CA ASP A 69 -11.73 -38.33 17.62
C ASP A 69 -11.97 -38.38 16.10
N ALA A 70 -12.80 -37.48 15.56
CA ALA A 70 -13.02 -37.41 14.12
C ALA A 70 -11.71 -37.11 13.37
N ALA A 71 -11.48 -37.85 12.28
CA ALA A 71 -10.35 -37.59 11.40
C ALA A 71 -10.33 -36.11 10.97
N PRO A 72 -9.13 -35.51 10.79
CA PRO A 72 -9.02 -34.11 10.38
C PRO A 72 -9.83 -33.87 9.10
N LEU A 73 -10.80 -32.97 9.20
CA LEU A 73 -11.76 -32.68 8.13
C LEU A 73 -11.14 -31.80 7.03
N LEU A 74 -10.03 -31.12 7.33
CA LEU A 74 -9.36 -30.20 6.41
C LEU A 74 -7.88 -30.58 6.23
N ASP A 75 -7.43 -30.57 4.97
CA ASP A 75 -6.01 -30.65 4.63
C ASP A 75 -5.36 -29.26 4.75
N PHE A 76 -4.53 -29.09 5.77
CA PHE A 76 -3.87 -27.82 6.08
C PHE A 76 -2.75 -27.46 5.10
N LYS A 77 -2.26 -28.40 4.27
CA LYS A 77 -1.25 -28.09 3.25
C LYS A 77 -1.84 -27.24 2.11
N ALA A 78 -3.06 -27.56 1.69
CA ALA A 78 -3.80 -26.75 0.73
C ALA A 78 -4.11 -25.36 1.31
N LEU A 79 -4.43 -25.29 2.61
CA LEU A 79 -4.66 -24.01 3.30
C LEU A 79 -3.42 -23.12 3.29
N GLY A 80 -2.23 -23.68 3.51
CA GLY A 80 -0.96 -22.95 3.38
C GLY A 80 -0.81 -22.30 2.00
N SER A 81 -1.11 -23.03 0.94
CA SER A 81 -1.06 -22.50 -0.45
C SER A 81 -2.08 -21.38 -0.69
N VAL A 82 -3.29 -21.51 -0.13
CA VAL A 82 -4.32 -20.46 -0.18
C VAL A 82 -3.84 -19.19 0.52
N THR A 83 -3.14 -19.29 1.67
CA THR A 83 -2.59 -18.11 2.35
C THR A 83 -1.53 -17.38 1.53
N TRP A 84 -0.68 -18.10 0.80
CA TRP A 84 0.28 -17.51 -0.14
C TRP A 84 -0.41 -16.74 -1.27
N PHE A 85 -1.44 -17.34 -1.87
CA PHE A 85 -2.21 -16.67 -2.92
C PHE A 85 -2.97 -15.44 -2.40
N LEU A 86 -3.55 -15.53 -1.20
CA LEU A 86 -4.20 -14.41 -0.54
C LEU A 86 -3.19 -13.28 -0.26
N LEU A 87 -1.98 -13.62 0.21
CA LEU A 87 -0.92 -12.65 0.43
C LEU A 87 -0.56 -11.91 -0.86
N LEU A 88 -0.34 -12.63 -1.95
CA LEU A 88 -0.07 -12.03 -3.27
C LEU A 88 -1.19 -11.06 -3.68
N SER A 89 -2.45 -11.49 -3.56
CA SER A 89 -3.61 -10.69 -3.95
C SER A 89 -3.73 -9.39 -3.13
N LEU A 90 -3.47 -9.46 -1.82
CA LEU A 90 -3.45 -8.30 -0.94
C LEU A 90 -2.28 -7.36 -1.25
N VAL A 91 -1.10 -7.89 -1.54
CA VAL A 91 0.09 -7.10 -1.91
C VAL A 91 -0.13 -6.35 -3.22
N ILE A 92 -0.67 -7.02 -4.24
CA ILE A 92 -1.04 -6.38 -5.52
C ILE A 92 -2.01 -5.24 -5.27
N SER A 93 -3.09 -5.51 -4.54
CA SER A 93 -4.10 -4.50 -4.20
C SER A 93 -3.50 -3.34 -3.43
N TYR A 94 -2.61 -3.60 -2.48
CA TYR A 94 -1.95 -2.59 -1.67
C TYR A 94 -1.09 -1.66 -2.52
N TYR A 95 -0.23 -2.19 -3.41
CA TYR A 95 0.63 -1.36 -4.27
C TYR A 95 -0.17 -0.58 -5.31
N GLN A 96 -1.20 -1.17 -5.93
CA GLN A 96 -2.10 -0.44 -6.83
C GLN A 96 -2.70 0.78 -6.14
N ARG A 97 -3.23 0.63 -4.92
CA ARG A 97 -3.79 1.76 -4.15
C ARG A 97 -2.72 2.77 -3.75
N SER A 98 -1.52 2.31 -3.38
CA SER A 98 -0.39 3.19 -3.05
C SER A 98 0.02 4.07 -4.23
N ILE A 99 0.12 3.48 -5.42
CA ILE A 99 0.41 4.19 -6.67
C ILE A 99 -0.69 5.20 -7.01
N SER A 100 -1.97 4.81 -6.90
CA SER A 100 -3.10 5.71 -7.14
C SER A 100 -3.05 6.94 -6.22
N VAL A 101 -2.81 6.73 -4.93
CA VAL A 101 -2.69 7.81 -3.95
C VAL A 101 -1.56 8.77 -4.31
N ASP A 102 -0.36 8.26 -4.62
CA ASP A 102 0.79 9.12 -4.99
C ASP A 102 0.52 9.95 -6.26
N ARG A 103 -0.06 9.32 -7.30
CA ARG A 103 -0.42 10.02 -8.54
C ARG A 103 -1.45 11.11 -8.32
N GLN A 104 -2.50 10.81 -7.55
CA GLN A 104 -3.57 11.77 -7.29
C GLN A 104 -3.10 12.94 -6.42
N TYR A 105 -2.20 12.72 -5.46
CA TYR A 105 -1.60 13.82 -4.68
C TYR A 105 -0.84 14.81 -5.57
N ARG A 106 -0.05 14.32 -6.54
CA ARG A 106 0.64 15.20 -7.51
C ARG A 106 -0.34 15.96 -8.38
N TYR A 107 -1.42 15.31 -8.78
CA TYR A 107 -2.45 15.94 -9.59
C TYR A 107 -3.21 17.04 -8.81
N ILE A 108 -3.50 16.82 -7.52
CA ILE A 108 -4.07 17.87 -6.66
C ILE A 108 -3.13 19.07 -6.54
N ASP A 109 -1.83 18.85 -6.36
CA ASP A 109 -0.86 19.95 -6.28
C ASP A 109 -0.86 20.79 -7.57
N GLN A 110 -0.93 20.13 -8.73
CA GLN A 110 -1.08 20.82 -10.02
C GLN A 110 -2.41 21.59 -10.15
N LEU A 111 -3.53 21.02 -9.69
CA LEU A 111 -4.82 21.70 -9.69
C LEU A 111 -4.81 22.94 -8.78
N GLU A 112 -4.22 22.84 -7.58
CA GLU A 112 -4.10 23.94 -6.63
C GLU A 112 -3.30 25.10 -7.24
N GLN A 113 -2.19 24.80 -7.92
CA GLN A 113 -1.39 25.80 -8.63
C GLN A 113 -2.19 26.49 -9.75
N GLN A 114 -2.97 25.74 -10.53
CA GLN A 114 -3.81 26.30 -11.58
C GLN A 114 -4.92 27.20 -11.01
N ILE A 115 -5.54 26.81 -9.89
CA ILE A 115 -6.59 27.61 -9.24
C ILE A 115 -6.01 28.93 -8.72
N CYS A 116 -4.88 28.87 -8.00
CA CYS A 116 -4.23 30.06 -7.47
C CYS A 116 -3.79 31.02 -8.60
N THR A 117 -3.27 30.49 -9.72
CA THR A 117 -2.89 31.29 -10.89
C THR A 117 -4.10 31.96 -11.55
N ASN A 118 -5.23 31.26 -11.65
CA ASN A 118 -6.45 31.81 -12.28
C ASN A 118 -7.16 32.85 -11.41
N MET A 119 -7.08 32.73 -10.08
CA MET A 119 -7.72 33.63 -9.11
C MET A 119 -6.83 34.80 -8.68
N GLY A 120 -5.52 34.73 -8.94
CA GLY A 120 -4.57 35.79 -8.58
C GLY A 120 -4.25 35.86 -7.08
N ASP A 121 -4.65 34.84 -6.31
CA ASP A 121 -4.40 34.77 -4.87
C ASP A 121 -4.21 33.32 -4.39
N ASP A 122 -3.56 33.18 -3.23
CA ASP A 122 -3.20 31.94 -2.55
C ASP A 122 -4.41 31.32 -1.79
N LEU A 123 -5.59 31.26 -2.41
CA LEU A 123 -6.84 30.86 -1.76
C LEU A 123 -6.83 29.40 -1.25
N ILE A 124 -6.24 28.47 -2.00
CA ILE A 124 -6.14 27.04 -1.64
C ILE A 124 -4.74 26.73 -1.11
N THR A 125 -4.24 27.56 -0.19
CA THR A 125 -2.95 27.30 0.48
C THR A 125 -3.10 26.79 1.90
N ARG A 126 -4.30 26.91 2.48
CA ARG A 126 -4.59 26.55 3.86
C ARG A 126 -4.50 25.04 4.13
N GLU A 127 -4.70 24.18 3.14
CA GLU A 127 -4.65 22.71 3.28
C GLU A 127 -3.37 22.14 2.62
N GLY A 128 -3.02 22.60 1.41
CA GLY A 128 -1.84 22.12 0.67
C GLY A 128 -0.52 22.67 1.21
N LYS A 129 -0.38 24.00 1.36
CA LYS A 129 0.88 24.62 1.84
C LYS A 129 1.04 24.52 3.36
N SER A 130 -0.06 24.44 4.11
CA SER A 130 -0.01 24.22 5.57
C SER A 130 0.55 22.86 5.96
N TYR A 131 0.50 21.87 5.07
CA TYR A 131 1.16 20.58 5.26
C TYR A 131 2.68 20.69 5.44
N TYR A 132 3.29 21.74 4.90
CA TYR A 132 4.70 22.07 5.10
C TYR A 132 4.93 22.94 6.34
N SER A 133 3.87 23.46 6.96
CA SER A 133 3.96 24.28 8.16
C SER A 133 4.20 23.45 9.42
N LYS A 134 5.02 23.98 10.34
CA LYS A 134 5.26 23.37 11.65
C LYS A 134 4.03 23.48 12.57
N THR A 135 3.21 24.52 12.35
CA THR A 135 2.09 24.93 13.22
C THR A 135 0.70 24.59 12.65
N GLY A 136 0.61 24.11 11.41
CA GLY A 136 -0.66 23.83 10.73
C GLY A 136 -1.31 25.05 10.07
N ALA A 137 -0.68 26.24 10.14
CA ALA A 137 -1.12 27.45 9.44
C ALA A 137 -0.06 27.88 8.43
N TYR A 138 -0.45 28.05 7.16
CA TYR A 138 0.44 28.60 6.14
C TYR A 138 0.66 30.09 6.38
N LYS A 139 1.94 30.50 6.48
CA LYS A 139 2.35 31.91 6.44
C LYS A 139 3.22 32.14 5.20
N ARG A 140 2.81 33.09 4.36
CA ARG A 140 3.55 33.47 3.15
C ARG A 140 4.94 34.00 3.55
N GLY A 141 6.00 33.43 2.97
CA GLY A 141 7.40 33.81 3.22
C GLY A 141 8.09 33.05 4.37
N GLU A 142 7.39 32.17 5.09
CA GLU A 142 8.00 31.35 6.13
C GLU A 142 8.59 30.06 5.52
N ASN A 143 9.90 29.84 5.70
CA ASN A 143 10.59 28.59 5.36
C ASN A 143 10.12 27.47 6.30
N SER A 144 8.91 27.00 6.06
CA SER A 144 8.24 26.08 6.94
C SER A 144 8.67 24.65 6.59
N GLN A 145 9.23 23.94 7.57
CA GLN A 145 9.60 22.55 7.41
C GLN A 145 8.56 21.65 8.08
N ARG A 146 8.12 20.64 7.35
CA ARG A 146 7.22 19.60 7.83
C ARG A 146 7.81 18.91 9.07
N PRO A 147 7.04 18.68 10.15
CA PRO A 147 7.52 17.98 11.33
C PRO A 147 8.13 16.62 10.99
N TRP A 148 9.22 16.25 11.67
CA TRP A 148 10.01 15.05 11.38
C TRP A 148 9.16 13.75 11.38
N PHE A 149 8.23 13.62 12.33
CA PHE A 149 7.35 12.47 12.44
C PHE A 149 6.49 12.31 11.17
N ILE A 150 5.91 13.40 10.65
CA ILE A 150 5.06 13.34 9.46
C ILE A 150 5.91 13.08 8.20
N ARG A 151 7.18 13.51 8.18
CA ARG A 151 8.13 13.15 7.11
C ARG A 151 8.48 11.67 7.10
N PHE A 152 8.44 10.99 8.25
CA PHE A 152 8.77 9.56 8.36
C PHE A 152 7.65 8.63 7.84
N VAL A 153 6.39 9.08 7.89
CA VAL A 153 5.23 8.29 7.45
C VAL A 153 5.37 7.84 5.98
N GLY A 154 5.82 8.72 5.09
CA GLY A 154 5.99 8.38 3.67
C GLY A 154 6.99 7.23 3.45
N PRO A 155 8.27 7.39 3.85
CA PRO A 155 9.26 6.32 3.78
C PRO A 155 8.85 5.00 4.45
N MET A 156 8.05 5.07 5.53
CA MET A 156 7.56 3.87 6.23
C MET A 156 6.72 2.97 5.31
N TYR A 157 5.75 3.54 4.59
CA TYR A 157 4.92 2.78 3.66
C TYR A 157 5.63 2.48 2.32
N THR A 158 6.57 3.34 1.93
CA THR A 158 7.24 3.24 0.63
C THR A 158 8.41 2.27 0.63
N TYR A 159 9.19 2.18 1.71
CA TYR A 159 10.42 1.39 1.76
C TYR A 159 10.42 0.38 2.90
N PHE A 160 10.03 0.79 4.11
CA PHE A 160 10.07 -0.10 5.26
C PHE A 160 9.12 -1.28 5.10
N PHE A 161 7.85 -1.04 4.75
CA PHE A 161 6.88 -2.13 4.54
C PHE A 161 7.31 -3.10 3.42
N PRO A 162 7.70 -2.65 2.21
CA PRO A 162 8.23 -3.53 1.18
C PRO A 162 9.45 -4.35 1.64
N ALA A 163 10.37 -3.74 2.39
CA ALA A 163 11.54 -4.43 2.91
C ALA A 163 11.18 -5.54 3.91
N VAL A 164 10.27 -5.25 4.85
CA VAL A 164 9.77 -6.24 5.82
C VAL A 164 9.05 -7.38 5.10
N LEU A 165 8.24 -7.08 4.09
CA LEU A 165 7.55 -8.10 3.29
C LEU A 165 8.54 -9.03 2.58
N VAL A 166 9.56 -8.48 1.92
CA VAL A 166 10.60 -9.27 1.24
C VAL A 166 11.37 -10.11 2.25
N ALA A 167 11.82 -9.51 3.35
CA ALA A 167 12.53 -10.24 4.40
C ALA A 167 11.71 -11.42 4.92
N PHE A 168 10.41 -11.21 5.16
CA PHE A 168 9.50 -12.27 5.61
C PHE A 168 9.34 -13.38 4.56
N VAL A 169 9.07 -13.02 3.30
CA VAL A 169 8.89 -14.00 2.22
C VAL A 169 10.18 -14.80 2.00
N CYS A 170 11.33 -14.14 1.93
CA CYS A 170 12.63 -14.80 1.80
C CYS A 170 12.92 -15.72 3.00
N PHE A 171 12.63 -15.28 4.23
CA PHE A 171 12.79 -16.11 5.42
C PHE A 171 11.91 -17.36 5.39
N LYS A 172 10.63 -17.21 4.99
CA LYS A 172 9.70 -18.33 4.88
C LYS A 172 10.11 -19.32 3.78
N LEU A 173 10.56 -18.82 2.63
CA LEU A 173 11.09 -19.66 1.55
C LEU A 173 12.40 -20.36 1.94
N TYR A 174 13.28 -19.71 2.70
CA TYR A 174 14.51 -20.32 3.20
C TYR A 174 14.26 -21.49 4.16
N ARG A 175 13.16 -21.44 4.91
CA ARG A 175 12.72 -22.54 5.79
C ARG A 175 12.04 -23.69 5.05
N GLN A 176 11.70 -23.51 3.78
CA GLN A 176 11.06 -24.54 2.98
C GLN A 176 12.09 -25.60 2.58
N ASP A 177 11.65 -26.87 2.52
CA ASP A 177 12.49 -27.97 2.06
C ASP A 177 13.00 -27.71 0.64
N TRP A 178 14.32 -27.85 0.45
CA TRP A 178 14.97 -27.79 -0.86
C TRP A 178 15.62 -29.13 -1.19
N PRO A 179 15.29 -29.78 -2.33
CA PRO A 179 14.32 -29.37 -3.36
C PRO A 179 12.85 -29.53 -2.93
N PRO A 180 11.90 -28.77 -3.53
CA PRO A 180 10.47 -28.91 -3.24
C PRO A 180 10.00 -30.33 -3.59
N LYS A 181 9.36 -31.00 -2.64
CA LYS A 181 8.91 -32.40 -2.77
C LYS A 181 7.46 -32.48 -3.24
N GLU A 182 6.65 -31.50 -2.88
CA GLU A 182 5.22 -31.46 -3.18
C GLU A 182 4.86 -30.34 -4.17
N VAL A 183 3.74 -30.49 -4.87
CA VAL A 183 3.23 -29.47 -5.82
C VAL A 183 2.89 -28.17 -5.09
N THR A 184 2.40 -28.26 -3.85
CA THR A 184 2.12 -27.12 -2.96
C THR A 184 3.38 -26.33 -2.64
N ASP A 185 4.51 -27.00 -2.40
CA ASP A 185 5.80 -26.36 -2.15
C ASP A 185 6.31 -25.61 -3.38
N LEU A 186 6.20 -26.21 -4.57
CA LEU A 186 6.55 -25.55 -5.82
C LEU A 186 5.66 -24.33 -6.08
N PHE A 187 4.35 -24.45 -5.83
CA PHE A 187 3.40 -23.35 -5.95
C PHE A 187 3.75 -22.18 -5.01
N ASN A 188 4.07 -22.48 -3.74
CA ASN A 188 4.48 -21.48 -2.75
C ASN A 188 5.77 -20.77 -3.15
N LEU A 189 6.76 -21.52 -3.68
CA LEU A 189 8.00 -20.98 -4.22
C LEU A 189 7.73 -19.98 -5.36
N LEU A 190 6.89 -20.36 -6.33
CA LEU A 190 6.53 -19.50 -7.46
C LEU A 190 5.82 -18.23 -7.00
N ILE A 191 4.84 -18.35 -6.10
CA ILE A 191 4.15 -17.18 -5.55
C ILE A 191 5.11 -16.28 -4.78
N GLY A 192 5.97 -16.85 -3.93
CA GLY A 192 6.96 -16.09 -3.19
C GLY A 192 7.90 -15.32 -4.11
N ALA A 193 8.38 -15.96 -5.19
CA ALA A 193 9.20 -15.31 -6.21
C ALA A 193 8.45 -14.16 -6.91
N VAL A 194 7.17 -14.35 -7.25
CA VAL A 194 6.32 -13.29 -7.84
C VAL A 194 6.15 -12.12 -6.87
N ILE A 195 5.93 -12.37 -5.58
CA ILE A 195 5.81 -11.31 -4.56
C ILE A 195 7.11 -10.49 -4.50
N VAL A 196 8.27 -11.14 -4.45
CA VAL A 196 9.57 -10.46 -4.41
C VAL A 196 9.81 -9.65 -5.68
N LEU A 197 9.54 -10.21 -6.86
CA LEU A 197 9.64 -9.50 -8.13
C LEU A 197 8.73 -8.27 -8.17
N TYR A 198 7.46 -8.45 -7.80
CA TYR A 198 6.46 -7.37 -7.82
C TYR A 198 6.81 -6.24 -6.84
N ASN A 199 7.39 -6.59 -5.69
CA ASN A 199 7.93 -5.63 -4.73
C ASN A 199 9.11 -4.81 -5.32
N GLY A 200 10.04 -5.48 -6.00
CA GLY A 200 11.14 -4.82 -6.71
C GLY A 200 10.65 -3.82 -7.75
N LEU A 201 9.66 -4.21 -8.55
CA LEU A 201 9.02 -3.33 -9.55
C LEU A 201 8.34 -2.11 -8.89
N TYR A 202 7.64 -2.32 -7.76
CA TYR A 202 7.03 -1.21 -7.01
C TYR A 202 8.08 -0.22 -6.50
N VAL A 203 9.15 -0.70 -5.85
CA VAL A 203 10.22 0.15 -5.32
C VAL A 203 10.92 0.90 -6.46
N GLN A 204 11.21 0.24 -7.58
CA GLN A 204 11.77 0.87 -8.77
C GLN A 204 10.86 1.98 -9.30
N TRP A 205 9.55 1.74 -9.39
CA TRP A 205 8.56 2.73 -9.82
C TRP A 205 8.56 3.95 -8.90
N VAL A 206 8.62 3.77 -7.58
CA VAL A 206 8.69 4.88 -6.63
C VAL A 206 9.97 5.70 -6.86
N VAL A 207 11.13 5.03 -6.97
CA VAL A 207 12.42 5.71 -7.12
C VAL A 207 12.50 6.48 -8.45
N SER A 208 12.00 5.90 -9.55
CA SER A 208 11.97 6.58 -10.84
C SER A 208 10.98 7.74 -10.85
N SER A 209 9.81 7.59 -10.20
CA SER A 209 8.78 8.62 -10.13
C SER A 209 9.17 9.80 -9.23
N ARG A 210 10.18 9.68 -8.37
CA ARG A 210 10.68 10.79 -7.55
C ARG A 210 11.76 11.63 -8.24
N ARG A 211 12.25 11.22 -9.41
CA ARG A 211 13.14 12.09 -10.20
C ARG A 211 12.28 13.24 -10.73
N PRO A 212 12.65 14.52 -10.51
CA PRO A 212 12.01 15.60 -11.24
C PRO A 212 12.13 15.27 -12.74
N PRO A 213 11.11 15.58 -13.55
CA PRO A 213 11.24 15.42 -15.00
C PRO A 213 12.56 16.09 -15.39
N ALA A 214 13.49 15.32 -15.96
CA ALA A 214 14.70 15.88 -16.51
C ALA A 214 14.27 17.07 -17.38
N ALA A 215 14.98 18.18 -17.28
CA ALA A 215 14.75 19.41 -18.04
C ALA A 215 14.89 19.17 -19.56
N LYS A 216 14.03 18.34 -20.12
CA LYS A 216 13.96 17.94 -21.52
C LYS A 216 12.77 18.58 -22.24
N ASP A 217 11.83 19.16 -21.50
CA ASP A 217 10.65 19.83 -22.08
C ASP A 217 10.75 21.37 -22.04
N ALA A 218 11.87 21.94 -21.57
CA ALA A 218 12.12 23.39 -21.65
C ALA A 218 12.57 23.86 -23.05
N ALA A 219 12.64 22.97 -24.04
CA ALA A 219 13.11 23.27 -25.40
C ALA A 219 12.03 23.08 -26.49
N VAL A 220 10.76 22.84 -26.12
CA VAL A 220 9.67 22.72 -27.11
C VAL A 220 8.48 23.56 -26.65
N ALA A 221 8.64 24.87 -26.71
CA ALA A 221 7.53 25.80 -26.85
C ALA A 221 7.91 26.77 -27.99
N PRO A 222 7.24 26.69 -29.16
CA PRO A 222 7.24 27.80 -30.11
C PRO A 222 6.44 28.99 -29.58
#